data_AF-A0A836RK04-F1
#
_entry.id   AF-A0A836RK04-F1
#
_cell.length_a   1.000
_cell.length_b   1.000
_cell.length_c   1.000
_cell.angle_alpha   90.00
_cell.angle_beta   90.00
_cell.angle_gamma   90.00
#
_symmetry.space_group_name_H-M   'P 1'
#
loop_
_entity.id
_entity.type
_entity.pdbx_description
1 polymer ?
#
loop_
_entity_poly.entity_id
_entity_poly.type
_entity_poly.pdbx_seq_one_letter_code
_entity_poly.pdbx_strand_id
1 'polypeptide(L)'
;GPQAQAAYHLIMDTVLVGRIEADNLIVFSTNLDPRDLVDDAFLRRIRYKIKIDWEDARVGQADVQKLRRLFRELGFQRLAREVQHLVSQLPSRVAESSATDRQGELFARPETVERQWNLVDTPEKFESFLNELRTQKKFCVDLETTGLEEMRADIVGWAFSWKTHTGHYLPVQGPPGQRRLDARKVLEALRPMLEDPHIEVINQNIKYDMLVLRRAGVQLRGIGLDPMVGSYLLDAGARSHSLETLAEVYLGHRMIPIKDLIGSGRLQKSMADVDIETVAEYATEDADVAWQVATVIEDRLRSEGLWDLYWDLERPLISVLAEMEFAGIRVDVDELRRQSDEIGRQLDDIICQVYKLAGHEFNLDSPKQLRTILFDELNLPVLKKTKTGPSTDQSVLEKLALLHPLPERIIRHRQLAKLKNTYLDALPRLVNPETGKIHTSFQQVATATGRLSSTNPNLQNIPIRTEEGRNVRRAFVPS
;
A
#
# COMPACT_ATOMS: atom_id res chain seq x y z
N GLY A 1 41.93 29.65 -43.25
CA GLY A 1 41.19 28.57 -43.95
C GLY A 1 39.72 28.62 -43.58
N PRO A 2 38.83 27.89 -44.29
CA PRO A 2 37.38 27.98 -44.13
C PRO A 2 36.91 27.81 -42.67
N GLN A 3 37.57 26.92 -41.91
CA GLN A 3 37.29 26.65 -40.50
C GLN A 3 37.69 27.79 -39.56
N ALA A 4 38.78 28.51 -39.85
CA ALA A 4 39.19 29.68 -39.06
C ALA A 4 38.24 30.87 -39.27
N GLN A 5 37.64 30.97 -40.45
CA GLN A 5 36.68 32.02 -40.80
C GLN A 5 35.33 31.79 -40.12
N ALA A 6 34.89 30.53 -40.03
CA ALA A 6 33.69 30.14 -39.27
C ALA A 6 33.87 30.35 -37.75
N ALA A 7 35.04 30.01 -37.19
CA ALA A 7 35.35 30.25 -35.79
C ALA A 7 35.37 31.74 -35.44
N TYR A 8 35.94 32.58 -36.32
CA TYR A 8 35.97 34.03 -36.15
C TYR A 8 34.55 34.64 -36.11
N HIS A 9 33.65 34.20 -36.99
CA HIS A 9 32.25 34.66 -36.97
C HIS A 9 31.50 34.26 -35.70
N LEU A 10 31.66 33.02 -35.23
CA LEU A 10 31.03 32.54 -33.99
C LEU A 10 31.53 33.31 -32.75
N ILE A 11 32.83 33.63 -32.72
CA ILE A 11 33.45 34.41 -31.64
C ILE A 11 32.91 35.85 -31.64
N MET A 12 32.87 36.49 -32.81
CA MET A 12 32.40 37.87 -32.92
C MET A 12 30.92 37.99 -32.55
N ASP A 13 30.06 37.04 -32.95
CA ASP A 13 28.64 37.03 -32.55
C ASP A 13 28.46 36.81 -31.04
N THR A 14 29.32 36.03 -30.41
CA THR A 14 29.22 35.74 -28.96
C THR A 14 29.72 36.92 -28.11
N VAL A 15 30.76 37.64 -28.57
CA VAL A 15 31.34 38.80 -27.89
C VAL A 15 30.50 40.07 -28.13
N LEU A 16 29.99 40.31 -29.34
CA LEU A 16 29.23 41.53 -29.67
C LEU A 16 27.79 41.55 -29.09
N VAL A 17 27.22 40.40 -28.72
CA VAL A 17 25.90 40.33 -28.06
C VAL A 17 26.03 40.35 -26.51
N GLY A 18 27.24 40.58 -25.99
CA GLY A 18 27.48 40.92 -24.58
C GLY A 18 27.40 39.75 -23.59
N ARG A 19 27.55 38.51 -24.05
CA ARG A 19 27.43 37.33 -23.17
C ARG A 19 28.74 36.90 -22.48
N ILE A 20 29.91 37.44 -22.85
CA ILE A 20 31.22 37.17 -22.21
C ILE A 20 32.15 38.39 -22.36
N GLU A 21 32.88 38.80 -21.32
CA GLU A 21 33.96 39.82 -21.42
C GLU A 21 35.17 39.27 -22.21
N ALA A 22 35.70 40.06 -23.15
CA ALA A 22 36.71 39.64 -24.13
C ALA A 22 38.01 39.08 -23.51
N ASP A 23 38.37 39.52 -22.31
CA ASP A 23 39.61 39.12 -21.62
C ASP A 23 39.60 37.68 -21.10
N ASN A 24 38.44 37.01 -21.13
CA ASN A 24 38.27 35.61 -20.69
C ASN A 24 38.08 34.62 -21.84
N LEU A 25 38.27 35.05 -23.10
CA LEU A 25 38.13 34.18 -24.26
C LEU A 25 39.47 33.54 -24.64
N ILE A 26 39.62 32.23 -24.39
CA ILE A 26 40.79 31.47 -24.85
C ILE A 26 40.34 30.51 -25.95
N VAL A 27 40.84 30.72 -27.16
CA VAL A 27 40.53 29.90 -28.35
C VAL A 27 41.75 29.04 -28.66
N PHE A 28 41.62 27.73 -28.52
CA PHE A 28 42.64 26.78 -28.97
C PHE A 28 42.20 26.10 -30.27
N SER A 29 43.07 26.10 -31.27
CA SER A 29 42.94 25.28 -32.47
C SER A 29 43.91 24.10 -32.34
N THR A 30 43.40 22.92 -32.00
CA THR A 30 44.19 21.69 -31.99
C THR A 30 43.42 20.54 -32.64
N ASN A 31 44.15 19.57 -33.21
CA ASN A 31 43.57 18.35 -33.76
C ASN A 31 43.47 17.22 -32.70
N LEU A 32 43.39 17.57 -31.41
CA LEU A 32 43.39 16.62 -30.28
C LEU A 32 41.98 16.48 -29.68
N ASP A 33 41.69 15.28 -29.17
CA ASP A 33 40.41 14.97 -28.52
C ASP A 33 40.32 15.70 -27.15
N PRO A 34 39.19 16.34 -26.79
CA PRO A 34 39.06 17.19 -25.60
C PRO A 34 39.44 16.54 -24.26
N ARG A 35 39.45 15.20 -24.19
CA ARG A 35 39.81 14.45 -22.98
C ARG A 35 41.31 14.43 -22.69
N ASP A 36 42.14 14.68 -23.69
CA ASP A 36 43.60 14.70 -23.57
C ASP A 36 44.16 16.09 -23.23
N LEU A 37 43.29 17.12 -23.15
CA LEU A 37 43.67 18.52 -22.87
C LEU A 37 43.70 18.87 -21.37
N VAL A 38 43.31 17.96 -20.48
CA VAL A 38 43.15 18.25 -19.06
C VAL A 38 43.87 17.21 -18.23
N ASP A 39 45.17 17.40 -18.02
CA ASP A 39 45.91 16.64 -17.01
C ASP A 39 45.52 17.12 -15.60
N ASP A 40 45.50 16.23 -14.62
CA ASP A 40 45.10 16.49 -13.22
C ASP A 40 45.93 17.63 -12.58
N ALA A 41 47.14 17.84 -13.10
CA ALA A 41 48.02 18.96 -12.75
C ALA A 41 47.51 20.34 -13.25
N PHE A 42 46.78 20.38 -14.36
CA PHE A 42 46.17 21.60 -14.90
C PHE A 42 44.99 22.05 -14.03
N LEU A 43 44.09 21.12 -13.63
CA LEU A 43 42.97 21.42 -12.73
C LEU A 43 43.45 21.92 -11.36
N ARG A 44 44.56 21.38 -10.83
CA ARG A 44 45.16 21.83 -9.56
C ARG A 44 45.77 23.23 -9.62
N ARG A 45 46.07 23.77 -10.81
CA ARG A 45 46.61 25.13 -10.99
C ARG A 45 45.54 26.21 -11.09
N ILE A 46 44.27 25.84 -11.27
CA ILE A 46 43.16 26.78 -11.33
C ILE A 46 42.83 27.23 -9.90
N ARG A 47 43.50 28.28 -9.43
CA ARG A 47 43.07 29.00 -8.22
C ARG A 47 41.86 29.87 -8.58
N TYR A 48 40.66 29.27 -8.66
CA TYR A 48 39.46 30.08 -8.48
C TYR A 48 39.47 30.59 -7.04
N LYS A 49 39.85 31.87 -6.87
CA LYS A 49 39.54 32.60 -5.64
C LYS A 49 38.04 32.84 -5.64
N ILE A 50 37.26 31.81 -5.30
CA ILE A 50 35.88 32.02 -4.90
C ILE A 50 35.98 32.88 -3.64
N LYS A 51 35.65 34.16 -3.77
CA LYS A 51 35.40 35.01 -2.60
C LYS A 51 34.11 34.49 -1.98
N ILE A 52 34.24 33.55 -1.06
CA ILE A 52 33.14 33.15 -0.19
C ILE A 52 33.06 34.23 0.87
N ASP A 53 31.96 34.97 0.89
CA ASP A 53 31.62 35.76 2.06
C ASP A 53 31.22 34.78 3.17
N TRP A 54 32.09 34.62 4.16
CA TRP A 54 31.87 33.68 5.25
C TRP A 54 30.74 34.13 6.18
N GLU A 55 30.32 35.39 6.11
CA GLU A 55 29.10 35.88 6.79
C GLU A 55 27.84 35.32 6.11
N ASP A 56 27.78 35.30 4.79
CA ASP A 56 26.65 34.74 4.02
C ASP A 56 26.60 33.20 4.09
N ALA A 57 27.74 32.55 4.36
CA ALA A 57 27.83 31.11 4.55
C ALA A 57 27.47 30.65 5.99
N ARG A 58 27.01 31.57 6.86
CA ARG A 58 26.55 31.21 8.20
C ARG A 58 25.32 30.32 8.09
N VAL A 59 25.34 29.22 8.84
CA VAL A 59 24.19 28.32 8.95
C VAL A 59 23.05 29.10 9.61
N GLY A 60 22.05 29.47 8.80
CA GLY A 60 20.82 30.09 9.27
C GLY A 60 19.96 29.15 10.10
N GLN A 61 18.94 29.68 10.75
CA GLN A 61 17.93 28.83 11.40
C GLN A 61 17.13 28.09 10.33
N ALA A 62 16.94 26.80 10.54
CA ALA A 62 16.16 25.97 9.65
C ALA A 62 14.68 26.38 9.70
N ASP A 63 14.04 26.55 8.54
CA ASP A 63 12.58 26.71 8.46
C ASP A 63 11.93 25.35 8.73
N VAL A 64 11.58 25.14 10.00
CA VAL A 64 11.04 23.88 10.48
C VAL A 64 9.67 23.57 9.85
N GLN A 65 8.84 24.58 9.58
CA GLN A 65 7.54 24.36 8.97
C GLN A 65 7.69 23.87 7.53
N LYS A 66 8.60 24.50 6.77
CA LYS A 66 8.91 24.09 5.40
C LYS A 66 9.56 22.71 5.36
N LEU A 67 10.50 22.41 6.26
CA LEU A 67 11.12 21.09 6.39
C LEU A 67 10.10 19.99 6.72
N ARG A 68 9.18 20.27 7.65
CA ARG A 68 8.13 19.31 8.03
C ARG A 68 7.17 19.03 6.87
N ARG A 69 6.84 20.05 6.09
CA ARG A 69 6.03 19.89 4.87
C ARG A 69 6.77 19.02 3.85
N LEU A 70 8.02 19.37 3.51
CA LEU A 70 8.87 18.60 2.60
C LEU A 70 9.06 17.14 3.04
N PHE A 71 9.29 16.89 4.32
CA PHE A 71 9.46 15.52 4.82
C PHE A 71 8.17 14.70 4.79
N ARG A 72 7.00 15.33 4.94
CA ARG A 72 5.71 14.65 4.75
C ARG A 72 5.47 14.38 3.26
N GLU A 73 5.68 15.37 2.39
CA GLU A 73 5.55 15.22 0.93
C GLU A 73 6.49 14.14 0.38
N LEU A 74 7.72 14.04 0.88
CA LEU A 74 8.72 13.06 0.43
C LEU A 74 8.64 11.70 1.18
N GLY A 75 7.65 11.50 2.06
CA GLY A 75 7.45 10.23 2.76
C GLY A 75 8.49 9.91 3.86
N PHE A 76 9.26 10.89 4.32
CA PHE A 76 10.25 10.77 5.39
C PHE A 76 9.64 10.89 6.80
N GLN A 77 8.69 10.01 7.11
CA GLN A 77 7.89 10.05 8.35
C GLN A 77 8.71 9.99 9.66
N ARG A 78 9.88 9.34 9.63
CA ARG A 78 10.78 9.33 10.79
C ARG A 78 11.44 10.70 11.01
N LEU A 79 11.95 11.31 9.94
CA LEU A 79 12.59 12.62 10.01
C LEU A 79 11.58 13.72 10.32
N ALA A 80 10.35 13.62 9.78
CA ALA A 80 9.25 14.53 10.12
C ALA A 80 8.96 14.54 11.63
N ARG A 81 8.94 13.36 12.29
CA ARG A 81 8.78 13.24 13.73
C ARG A 81 10.00 13.69 14.53
N GLU A 82 11.21 13.43 14.05
CA GLU A 82 12.44 13.88 14.72
C GLU A 82 12.56 15.42 14.68
N VAL A 83 12.15 16.05 13.58
CA VAL A 83 12.06 17.52 13.48
C VAL A 83 11.04 18.11 14.46
N GLN A 84 9.92 17.42 14.70
CA GLN A 84 8.92 17.82 15.71
C GLN A 84 9.54 17.93 17.11
N HIS A 85 10.44 16.99 17.47
CA HIS A 85 11.13 17.00 18.75
C HIS A 85 12.18 18.12 18.86
N LEU A 86 12.88 18.45 17.77
CA LEU A 86 13.84 19.55 17.74
C LEU A 86 13.19 20.92 18.02
N VAL A 87 11.95 21.15 17.57
CA VAL A 87 11.17 22.38 17.86
C VAL A 87 10.92 22.54 19.36
N SER A 88 10.66 21.44 20.07
CA SER A 88 10.32 21.48 21.50
C SER A 88 11.52 21.78 22.42
N GLN A 89 12.75 21.81 21.89
CA GLN A 89 13.99 21.93 22.68
C GLN A 89 14.80 23.21 22.40
N LEU A 90 14.34 24.11 21.52
CA LEU A 90 15.04 25.36 21.22
C LEU A 90 14.61 26.48 22.20
N PRO A 91 15.55 27.17 22.88
CA PRO A 91 15.23 28.34 23.69
C PRO A 91 14.87 29.53 22.79
N SER A 92 13.68 30.08 22.96
CA SER A 92 13.24 31.31 22.30
C SER A 92 14.14 32.48 22.74
N ARG A 93 15.02 32.97 21.86
CA ARG A 93 15.66 34.29 22.02
C ARG A 93 14.92 35.32 21.18
N VAL A 94 14.26 36.21 21.91
CA VAL A 94 13.54 37.39 21.48
C VAL A 94 14.44 38.29 20.62
N ALA A 95 13.92 38.75 19.48
CA ALA A 95 14.35 39.99 18.85
C ALA A 95 13.21 41.01 19.00
N GLU A 96 13.39 41.96 19.91
CA GLU A 96 12.58 43.16 20.02
C GLU A 96 12.85 44.06 18.80
N SER A 97 11.84 44.29 17.97
CA SER A 97 11.59 45.62 17.39
C SER A 97 10.19 45.71 16.79
N SER A 98 9.53 46.83 17.10
CA SER A 98 8.21 47.30 16.64
C SER A 98 6.99 46.50 17.10
N ALA A 99 6.48 46.87 18.27
CA ALA A 99 5.09 46.66 18.64
C ALA A 99 4.18 47.57 17.82
N THR A 100 3.38 46.98 16.93
CA THR A 100 2.00 47.42 16.67
C THR A 100 1.17 46.18 16.32
N ASP A 101 0.20 45.88 17.19
CA ASP A 101 -1.00 45.08 16.99
C ASP A 101 -0.92 43.85 16.06
N ARG A 102 -0.39 42.71 16.55
CA ARG A 102 -0.84 41.33 16.21
C ARG A 102 -0.42 40.29 17.28
N GLN A 103 -0.69 40.54 18.57
CA GLN A 103 -0.61 39.47 19.57
C GLN A 103 -1.93 38.70 19.60
N GLY A 104 -2.05 37.72 18.69
CA GLY A 104 -3.22 36.85 18.60
C GLY A 104 -3.11 35.63 17.68
N GLU A 105 -2.06 35.48 16.86
CA GLU A 105 -2.05 34.47 15.78
C GLU A 105 -0.79 33.58 15.73
N LEU A 106 -0.20 33.19 16.88
CA LEU A 106 0.96 32.28 16.86
C LEU A 106 0.80 30.97 17.67
N PHE A 107 -0.40 30.73 18.19
CA PHE A 107 -0.84 29.41 18.64
C PHE A 107 -2.27 29.18 18.16
N ALA A 108 -2.47 29.16 16.84
CA ALA A 108 -3.57 28.38 16.31
C ALA A 108 -3.26 26.92 16.71
N ARG A 109 -3.86 26.46 17.80
CA ARG A 109 -4.31 25.06 17.88
C ARG A 109 -4.93 24.77 16.51
N PRO A 110 -4.71 23.60 15.87
CA PRO A 110 -5.51 23.27 14.70
C PRO A 110 -6.94 23.61 15.09
N GLU A 111 -7.58 24.52 14.33
CA GLU A 111 -8.95 24.94 14.63
C GLU A 111 -9.69 23.66 14.96
N THR A 112 -10.31 23.60 16.13
CA THR A 112 -11.15 22.46 16.47
C THR A 112 -12.29 22.52 15.48
N VAL A 113 -12.08 21.86 14.33
CA VAL A 113 -13.04 21.77 13.26
C VAL A 113 -14.27 21.14 13.88
N GLU A 114 -15.35 21.90 13.91
CA GLU A 114 -16.61 21.43 14.46
C GLU A 114 -17.11 20.30 13.56
N ARG A 115 -17.13 19.08 14.11
CA ARG A 115 -17.57 17.88 13.43
C ARG A 115 -18.98 17.52 13.88
N GLN A 116 -19.83 17.19 12.91
CA GLN A 116 -21.24 16.90 13.14
C GLN A 116 -21.51 15.42 12.84
N TRP A 117 -21.44 14.60 13.89
CA TRP A 117 -21.71 13.17 13.84
C TRP A 117 -23.15 12.88 14.24
N ASN A 118 -23.93 12.36 13.30
CA ASN A 118 -25.36 12.13 13.48
C ASN A 118 -25.63 10.63 13.63
N LEU A 119 -26.00 10.22 14.85
CA LEU A 119 -26.47 8.86 15.10
C LEU A 119 -27.94 8.70 14.68
N VAL A 120 -28.18 7.85 13.68
CA VAL A 120 -29.48 7.55 13.07
C VAL A 120 -29.98 6.20 13.60
N ASP A 121 -30.43 6.19 14.86
CA ASP A 121 -30.79 4.98 15.63
C ASP A 121 -32.31 4.79 15.82
N THR A 122 -33.15 5.65 15.23
CA THR A 122 -34.62 5.55 15.28
C THR A 122 -35.26 5.65 13.90
N PRO A 123 -36.48 5.10 13.70
CA PRO A 123 -37.18 5.20 12.43
C PRO A 123 -37.39 6.64 11.95
N GLU A 124 -37.67 7.58 12.85
CA GLU A 124 -37.91 8.98 12.50
C GLU A 124 -36.65 9.66 11.97
N LYS A 125 -35.51 9.40 12.64
CA LYS A 125 -34.21 9.87 12.16
C LYS A 125 -33.86 9.24 10.82
N PHE A 126 -34.17 7.96 10.65
CA PHE A 126 -33.89 7.24 9.40
C PHE A 126 -34.68 7.81 8.22
N GLU A 127 -35.96 8.14 8.39
CA GLU A 127 -36.75 8.81 7.36
C GLU A 127 -36.21 10.21 7.02
N SER A 128 -35.78 11.00 8.03
CA SER A 128 -35.14 12.30 7.78
C SER A 128 -33.86 12.14 6.96
N PHE A 129 -32.99 11.22 7.38
CA PHE A 129 -31.75 10.89 6.69
C PHE A 129 -32.00 10.46 5.23
N LEU A 130 -32.97 9.57 4.99
CA LEU A 130 -33.30 9.11 3.64
C LEU A 130 -33.78 10.25 2.74
N ASN A 131 -34.55 11.19 3.27
CA ASN A 131 -35.02 12.35 2.50
C ASN A 131 -33.85 13.24 2.06
N GLU A 132 -32.85 13.41 2.92
CA GLU A 132 -31.62 14.14 2.58
C GLU A 132 -30.78 13.36 1.56
N LEU A 133 -30.56 12.06 1.80
CA LEU A 133 -29.75 11.20 0.94
C LEU A 133 -30.30 11.12 -0.49
N ARG A 134 -31.64 11.06 -0.66
CA ARG A 134 -32.30 11.01 -1.98
C ARG A 134 -32.01 12.21 -2.87
N THR A 135 -31.61 13.34 -2.29
CA THR A 135 -31.26 14.55 -3.06
C THR A 135 -29.81 14.53 -3.56
N GLN A 136 -28.98 13.62 -3.03
CA GLN A 136 -27.57 13.53 -3.37
C GLN A 136 -27.37 12.76 -4.67
N LYS A 137 -26.41 13.21 -5.48
CA LYS A 137 -25.90 12.48 -6.66
C LYS A 137 -24.53 11.86 -6.44
N LYS A 138 -23.87 12.22 -5.34
CA LYS A 138 -22.56 11.76 -4.96
C LYS A 138 -22.47 11.73 -3.44
N PHE A 139 -22.05 10.61 -2.86
CA PHE A 139 -21.84 10.48 -1.41
C PHE A 139 -20.79 9.41 -1.11
N CYS A 140 -20.16 9.49 0.06
CA CYS A 140 -19.38 8.42 0.65
C CYS A 140 -20.29 7.49 1.45
N VAL A 141 -20.06 6.19 1.35
CA VAL A 141 -20.65 5.18 2.24
C VAL A 141 -19.55 4.22 2.68
N ASP A 142 -19.52 3.92 3.97
CA ASP A 142 -18.59 2.96 4.56
C ASP A 142 -19.36 1.95 5.41
N LEU A 143 -18.96 0.68 5.35
CA LEU A 143 -19.60 -0.39 6.11
C LEU A 143 -18.77 -0.81 7.31
N GLU A 144 -19.40 -0.74 8.48
CA GLU A 144 -18.92 -1.46 9.64
C GLU A 144 -19.40 -2.90 9.58
N THR A 145 -18.49 -3.85 9.81
CA THR A 145 -18.78 -5.28 9.60
C THR A 145 -18.26 -6.17 10.72
N THR A 146 -18.73 -7.41 10.77
CA THR A 146 -18.39 -8.33 11.87
C THR A 146 -16.96 -8.87 11.84
N GLY A 147 -16.25 -8.75 10.72
CA GLY A 147 -14.87 -9.24 10.55
C GLY A 147 -14.25 -8.77 9.23
N LEU A 148 -13.00 -9.17 8.98
CA LEU A 148 -12.21 -8.71 7.82
C LEU A 148 -12.38 -9.57 6.55
N GLU A 149 -13.05 -10.72 6.63
CA GLU A 149 -13.25 -11.62 5.48
C GLU A 149 -14.57 -11.27 4.78
N GLU A 150 -14.49 -10.61 3.62
CA GLU A 150 -15.63 -9.99 2.94
C GLU A 150 -16.74 -11.00 2.61
N MET A 151 -16.30 -12.22 2.29
CA MET A 151 -17.18 -13.32 1.92
C MET A 151 -17.87 -14.00 3.11
N ARG A 152 -17.64 -13.53 4.34
CA ARG A 152 -18.25 -14.05 5.58
C ARG A 152 -18.76 -12.95 6.51
N ALA A 153 -18.33 -11.72 6.32
CA ALA A 153 -18.71 -10.61 7.17
C ALA A 153 -20.19 -10.21 6.99
N ASP A 154 -20.83 -9.85 8.09
CA ASP A 154 -22.18 -9.30 8.13
C ASP A 154 -22.11 -7.81 8.43
N ILE A 155 -23.10 -7.05 7.94
CA ILE A 155 -23.17 -5.60 8.15
C ILE A 155 -23.59 -5.31 9.60
N VAL A 156 -22.78 -4.52 10.29
CA VAL A 156 -23.00 -4.00 11.65
C VAL A 156 -23.62 -2.61 11.60
N GLY A 157 -23.18 -1.77 10.68
CA GLY A 157 -23.71 -0.42 10.51
C GLY A 157 -23.22 0.22 9.21
N TRP A 158 -23.80 1.37 8.92
CA TRP A 158 -23.48 2.15 7.71
C TRP A 158 -23.09 3.55 8.12
N ALA A 159 -21.94 4.01 7.68
CA ALA A 159 -21.56 5.40 7.78
C ALA A 159 -21.69 6.10 6.42
N PHE A 160 -22.15 7.35 6.45
CA PHE A 160 -22.30 8.18 5.26
C PHE A 160 -21.70 9.55 5.47
N SER A 161 -21.13 10.10 4.41
CA SER A 161 -20.79 11.53 4.33
C SER A 161 -20.94 12.03 2.90
N TRP A 162 -21.54 13.20 2.71
CA TRP A 162 -21.60 13.91 1.42
C TRP A 162 -21.21 15.37 1.58
N LYS A 163 -20.70 15.73 2.76
CA LYS A 163 -20.33 17.08 3.15
C LYS A 163 -19.23 16.99 4.19
N THR A 164 -18.15 17.71 3.94
CA THR A 164 -16.99 17.83 4.82
C THR A 164 -17.40 18.12 6.27
N HIS A 165 -16.83 17.37 7.21
CA HIS A 165 -17.04 17.44 8.65
C HIS A 165 -18.45 17.08 9.11
N THR A 166 -19.21 16.39 8.27
CA THR A 166 -20.54 15.86 8.59
C THR A 166 -20.59 14.37 8.27
N GLY A 167 -21.17 13.58 9.18
CA GLY A 167 -21.33 12.15 8.99
C GLY A 167 -22.61 11.64 9.63
N HIS A 168 -23.15 10.56 9.09
CA HIS A 168 -24.34 9.89 9.59
C HIS A 168 -24.03 8.40 9.80
N TYR A 169 -24.30 7.88 10.99
CA TYR A 169 -24.15 6.45 11.28
C TYR A 169 -25.50 5.78 11.54
N LEU A 170 -25.74 4.68 10.83
CA LEU A 170 -26.96 3.88 10.88
C LEU A 170 -26.62 2.51 11.47
N PRO A 171 -26.73 2.31 12.80
CA PRO A 171 -26.48 1.01 13.41
C PRO A 171 -27.59 0.02 13.06
N VAL A 172 -27.22 -1.18 12.61
CA VAL A 172 -28.15 -2.30 12.37
C VAL A 172 -27.86 -3.52 13.25
N GLN A 173 -26.65 -3.59 13.81
CA GLN A 173 -26.26 -4.46 14.91
C GLN A 173 -25.60 -3.64 16.03
N GLY A 174 -25.40 -4.27 17.18
CA GLY A 174 -24.75 -3.67 18.33
C GLY A 174 -25.10 -4.41 19.63
N PRO A 175 -24.47 -4.02 20.76
CA PRO A 175 -24.65 -4.68 22.03
C PRO A 175 -26.12 -4.75 22.49
N PRO A 176 -26.51 -5.77 23.28
CA PRO A 176 -27.87 -5.86 23.81
C PRO A 176 -28.28 -4.61 24.59
N GLY A 177 -29.48 -4.09 24.31
CA GLY A 177 -30.04 -2.93 25.01
C GLY A 177 -29.77 -1.57 24.34
N GLN A 178 -28.92 -1.50 23.32
CA GLN A 178 -28.71 -0.27 22.56
C GLN A 178 -29.68 -0.17 21.37
N ARG A 179 -30.06 1.06 21.00
CA ARG A 179 -31.01 1.32 19.90
C ARG A 179 -30.33 1.07 18.56
N ARG A 180 -31.04 0.40 17.67
CA ARG A 180 -30.59 0.07 16.32
C ARG A 180 -31.77 0.00 15.35
N LEU A 181 -31.48 0.20 14.08
CA LEU A 181 -32.44 0.07 13.01
C LEU A 181 -32.64 -1.40 12.62
N ASP A 182 -33.75 -1.69 11.94
CA ASP A 182 -33.98 -2.99 11.34
C ASP A 182 -33.09 -3.15 10.09
N ALA A 183 -32.15 -4.09 10.14
CA ALA A 183 -31.16 -4.31 9.08
C ALA A 183 -31.77 -4.48 7.70
N ARG A 184 -32.88 -5.23 7.60
CA ARG A 184 -33.55 -5.51 6.32
C ARG A 184 -34.23 -4.26 5.79
N LYS A 185 -34.94 -3.50 6.63
CA LYS A 185 -35.59 -2.25 6.22
C LYS A 185 -34.56 -1.22 5.74
N VAL A 186 -33.43 -1.10 6.45
CA VAL A 186 -32.34 -0.20 6.04
C VAL A 186 -31.79 -0.59 4.67
N LEU A 187 -31.43 -1.87 4.50
CA LEU A 187 -30.90 -2.39 3.25
C LEU A 187 -31.85 -2.17 2.07
N GLU A 188 -33.13 -2.52 2.22
CA GLU A 188 -34.15 -2.36 1.16
C GLU A 188 -34.40 -0.88 0.81
N ALA A 189 -34.34 0.02 1.79
CA ALA A 189 -34.51 1.45 1.55
C ALA A 189 -33.29 2.08 0.89
N LEU A 190 -32.08 1.59 1.17
CA LEU A 190 -30.83 2.05 0.56
C LEU A 190 -30.59 1.46 -0.83
N ARG A 191 -31.07 0.24 -1.11
CA ARG A 191 -30.84 -0.48 -2.37
C ARG A 191 -31.07 0.39 -3.63
N PRO A 192 -32.17 1.14 -3.79
CA PRO A 192 -32.41 1.92 -5.01
C PRO A 192 -31.31 2.94 -5.32
N MET A 193 -30.67 3.52 -4.30
CA MET A 193 -29.60 4.51 -4.48
C MET A 193 -28.25 3.84 -4.75
N LEU A 194 -27.97 2.70 -4.11
CA LEU A 194 -26.74 1.95 -4.31
C LEU A 194 -26.71 1.23 -5.68
N GLU A 195 -27.87 0.79 -6.18
CA GLU A 195 -27.98 0.11 -7.48
C GLU A 195 -28.18 1.07 -8.67
N ASP A 196 -28.29 2.39 -8.44
CA ASP A 196 -28.38 3.39 -9.51
C ASP A 196 -26.97 3.72 -10.03
N PRO A 197 -26.65 3.43 -11.31
CA PRO A 197 -25.35 3.75 -11.88
C PRO A 197 -25.09 5.26 -12.03
N HIS A 198 -26.11 6.12 -11.87
CA HIS A 198 -25.97 7.58 -11.98
C HIS A 198 -25.70 8.27 -10.63
N ILE A 199 -25.66 7.52 -9.53
CA ILE A 199 -25.28 8.03 -8.22
C ILE A 199 -23.86 7.58 -7.92
N GLU A 200 -22.93 8.51 -7.75
CA GLU A 200 -21.54 8.21 -7.43
C GLU A 200 -21.36 7.88 -5.95
N VAL A 201 -20.86 6.69 -5.66
CA VAL A 201 -20.59 6.19 -4.33
C VAL A 201 -19.09 6.09 -4.11
N ILE A 202 -18.58 6.90 -3.19
CA ILE A 202 -17.19 6.95 -2.77
C ILE A 202 -16.99 6.02 -1.57
N ASN A 203 -15.87 5.30 -1.55
CA ASN A 203 -15.31 4.76 -0.31
C ASN A 203 -13.82 4.48 -0.48
N GLN A 204 -13.09 4.39 0.61
CA GLN A 204 -11.76 3.79 0.63
C GLN A 204 -11.88 2.27 0.45
N ASN A 205 -11.17 1.69 -0.53
CA ASN A 205 -11.20 0.24 -0.77
C ASN A 205 -12.62 -0.30 -0.97
N ILE A 206 -13.41 0.40 -1.79
CA ILE A 206 -14.86 0.16 -1.97
C ILE A 206 -15.18 -1.27 -2.43
N LYS A 207 -14.20 -1.97 -3.02
CA LYS A 207 -14.30 -3.39 -3.40
C LYS A 207 -14.72 -4.27 -2.20
N TYR A 208 -14.24 -3.96 -1.00
CA TYR A 208 -14.63 -4.65 0.23
C TYR A 208 -16.13 -4.53 0.45
N ASP A 209 -16.65 -3.29 0.47
CA ASP A 209 -18.06 -3.01 0.67
C ASP A 209 -18.91 -3.64 -0.43
N MET A 210 -18.46 -3.60 -1.67
CA MET A 210 -19.15 -4.25 -2.80
C MET A 210 -19.38 -5.73 -2.56
N LEU A 211 -18.39 -6.48 -2.05
CA LEU A 211 -18.52 -7.90 -1.77
C LEU A 211 -19.51 -8.19 -0.63
N VAL A 212 -19.45 -7.39 0.43
CA VAL A 212 -20.38 -7.49 1.57
C VAL A 212 -21.81 -7.17 1.15
N LEU A 213 -22.00 -6.08 0.37
CA LEU A 213 -23.29 -5.71 -0.23
C LEU A 213 -23.82 -6.80 -1.15
N ARG A 214 -22.94 -7.40 -1.97
CA ARG A 214 -23.32 -8.47 -2.90
C ARG A 214 -23.86 -9.68 -2.15
N ARG A 215 -23.25 -10.07 -1.03
CA ARG A 215 -23.77 -11.11 -0.13
C ARG A 215 -25.11 -10.75 0.48
N ALA A 216 -25.31 -9.49 0.84
CA ALA A 216 -26.59 -8.97 1.32
C ALA A 216 -27.66 -8.84 0.21
N GLY A 217 -27.33 -9.11 -1.06
CA GLY A 217 -28.25 -9.03 -2.19
C GLY A 217 -28.44 -7.61 -2.74
N VAL A 218 -27.43 -6.76 -2.62
CA VAL A 218 -27.36 -5.42 -3.24
C VAL A 218 -26.19 -5.37 -4.20
N GLN A 219 -26.41 -4.89 -5.42
CA GLN A 219 -25.34 -4.72 -6.40
C GLN A 219 -24.96 -3.24 -6.53
N LEU A 220 -23.90 -2.80 -5.85
CA LEU A 220 -23.39 -1.44 -5.99
C LEU A 220 -22.96 -1.17 -7.46
N ARG A 221 -23.56 -0.16 -8.11
CA ARG A 221 -23.29 0.12 -9.55
C ARG A 221 -22.55 1.41 -9.80
N GLY A 222 -22.93 2.50 -9.14
CA GLY A 222 -22.34 3.81 -9.37
C GLY A 222 -21.09 4.02 -8.54
N ILE A 223 -19.99 3.35 -8.87
CA ILE A 223 -18.72 3.58 -8.18
C ILE A 223 -18.22 5.00 -8.53
N GLY A 224 -17.93 5.79 -7.49
CA GLY A 224 -17.27 7.08 -7.59
C GLY A 224 -15.75 6.95 -7.52
N LEU A 225 -15.08 7.91 -6.87
CA LEU A 225 -13.64 7.82 -6.64
C LEU A 225 -13.33 6.97 -5.40
N ASP A 226 -12.48 5.95 -5.54
CA ASP A 226 -11.82 5.22 -4.46
C ASP A 226 -10.46 5.89 -4.16
N PRO A 227 -10.29 6.55 -2.99
CA PRO A 227 -9.05 7.23 -2.63
C PRO A 227 -7.82 6.33 -2.62
N MET A 228 -7.97 5.04 -2.33
CA MET A 228 -6.86 4.08 -2.31
C MET A 228 -6.27 3.93 -3.71
N VAL A 229 -7.14 3.69 -4.69
CA VAL A 229 -6.77 3.49 -6.09
C VAL A 229 -6.29 4.79 -6.72
N GLY A 230 -6.98 5.90 -6.45
CA GLY A 230 -6.56 7.22 -6.92
C GLY A 230 -5.19 7.63 -6.36
N SER A 231 -4.93 7.39 -5.07
CA SER A 231 -3.61 7.66 -4.48
C SER A 231 -2.52 6.78 -5.09
N TYR A 232 -2.84 5.53 -5.43
CA TYR A 232 -1.88 4.62 -6.05
C TYR A 232 -1.48 5.08 -7.46
N LEU A 233 -2.41 5.65 -8.23
CA LEU A 233 -2.07 6.26 -9.52
C LEU A 233 -1.15 7.49 -9.38
N LEU A 234 -1.34 8.29 -8.33
CA LEU A 234 -0.49 9.45 -8.05
C LEU A 234 0.92 9.06 -7.58
N ASP A 235 1.05 7.99 -6.78
CA ASP A 235 2.35 7.50 -6.30
C ASP A 235 2.35 5.98 -6.05
N ALA A 236 2.59 5.20 -7.10
CA ALA A 236 2.67 3.74 -7.00
C ALA A 236 3.88 3.23 -6.17
N GLY A 237 4.83 4.11 -5.84
CA GLY A 237 6.00 3.80 -5.00
C GLY A 237 5.77 4.08 -3.51
N ALA A 238 4.62 4.65 -3.15
CA ALA A 238 4.28 4.96 -1.78
C ALA A 238 4.28 3.69 -0.90
N ARG A 239 4.64 3.87 0.37
CA ARG A 239 4.70 2.74 1.31
C ARG A 239 3.33 2.20 1.71
N SER A 240 2.30 3.04 1.67
CA SER A 240 0.95 2.73 2.11
C SER A 240 -0.05 3.65 1.40
N HIS A 241 -1.20 3.08 1.05
CA HIS A 241 -2.37 3.80 0.55
C HIS A 241 -3.57 3.66 1.51
N SER A 242 -3.32 3.38 2.79
CA SER A 242 -4.38 3.30 3.81
C SER A 242 -5.00 4.66 4.09
N LEU A 243 -6.29 4.70 4.44
CA LEU A 243 -7.01 5.94 4.75
C LEU A 243 -6.29 6.75 5.85
N GLU A 244 -5.80 6.09 6.90
CA GLU A 244 -4.99 6.72 7.96
C GLU A 244 -3.76 7.47 7.39
N THR A 245 -3.04 6.84 6.47
CA THR A 245 -1.87 7.45 5.83
C THR A 245 -2.28 8.64 4.96
N LEU A 246 -3.36 8.48 4.18
CA LEU A 246 -3.86 9.53 3.29
C LEU A 246 -4.41 10.73 4.08
N ALA A 247 -5.09 10.50 5.19
CA ALA A 247 -5.59 11.54 6.08
C ALA A 247 -4.45 12.39 6.66
N GLU A 248 -3.36 11.75 7.10
CA GLU A 248 -2.20 12.47 7.64
C GLU A 248 -1.47 13.28 6.55
N VAL A 249 -1.34 12.70 5.35
CA VAL A 249 -0.62 13.33 4.23
C VAL A 249 -1.43 14.49 3.63
N TYR A 250 -2.69 14.27 3.31
CA TYR A 250 -3.52 15.23 2.56
C TYR A 250 -4.28 16.21 3.46
N LEU A 251 -4.72 15.77 4.64
CA LEU A 251 -5.55 16.59 5.53
C LEU A 251 -4.78 17.04 6.79
N GLY A 252 -3.60 16.47 7.06
CA GLY A 252 -2.91 16.68 8.33
C GLY A 252 -3.71 16.16 9.52
N HIS A 253 -4.67 15.26 9.28
CA HIS A 253 -5.58 14.72 10.28
C HIS A 253 -5.11 13.35 10.75
N ARG A 254 -5.19 13.11 12.07
CA ARG A 254 -4.88 11.82 12.67
C ARG A 254 -6.19 11.15 13.06
N MET A 255 -6.51 10.08 12.36
CA MET A 255 -7.74 9.31 12.57
C MET A 255 -7.72 8.52 13.87
N ILE A 256 -8.92 8.13 14.32
CA ILE A 256 -9.17 7.22 15.43
C ILE A 256 -8.66 5.83 15.01
N PRO A 257 -7.68 5.25 15.71
CA PRO A 257 -7.18 3.92 15.36
C PRO A 257 -8.23 2.83 15.63
N ILE A 258 -8.51 1.97 14.65
CA ILE A 258 -9.46 0.85 14.81
C ILE A 258 -9.15 -0.05 16.02
N LYS A 259 -7.86 -0.24 16.35
CA LYS A 259 -7.40 -1.02 17.50
C LYS A 259 -7.88 -0.46 18.85
N ASP A 260 -8.21 0.83 18.92
CA ASP A 260 -8.70 1.46 20.14
C ASP A 260 -10.17 1.05 20.40
N LEU A 261 -10.90 0.64 19.35
CA LEU A 261 -12.27 0.13 19.43
C LEU A 261 -12.29 -1.39 19.65
N ILE A 262 -11.64 -2.14 18.77
CA ILE A 262 -11.76 -3.61 18.75
C ILE A 262 -10.58 -4.34 19.38
N GLY A 263 -9.51 -3.65 19.77
CA GLY A 263 -8.28 -4.27 20.26
C GLY A 263 -7.46 -4.91 19.15
N SER A 264 -6.64 -5.91 19.51
CA SER A 264 -5.76 -6.60 18.54
C SER A 264 -5.49 -8.06 18.93
N GLY A 265 -5.10 -8.85 17.93
CA GLY A 265 -4.74 -10.25 18.12
C GLY A 265 -5.93 -11.13 18.50
N ARG A 266 -5.68 -12.19 19.30
CA ARG A 266 -6.72 -13.19 19.65
C ARG A 266 -7.85 -12.64 20.52
N LEU A 267 -7.66 -11.47 21.14
CA LEU A 267 -8.66 -10.81 21.99
C LEU A 267 -9.41 -9.70 21.25
N GLN A 268 -9.20 -9.58 19.93
CA GLN A 268 -9.90 -8.61 19.11
C GLN A 268 -11.41 -8.90 19.12
N LYS A 269 -12.21 -7.87 19.39
CA LYS A 269 -13.69 -7.94 19.42
C LYS A 269 -14.25 -7.75 18.01
N SER A 270 -15.51 -8.13 17.81
CA SER A 270 -16.26 -7.72 16.62
C SER A 270 -16.75 -6.28 16.80
N MET A 271 -16.94 -5.51 15.71
CA MET A 271 -17.62 -4.20 15.81
C MET A 271 -19.04 -4.31 16.37
N ALA A 272 -19.69 -5.47 16.19
CA ALA A 272 -21.00 -5.73 16.79
C ALA A 272 -20.99 -5.74 18.33
N ASP A 273 -19.81 -5.93 18.95
CA ASP A 273 -19.63 -5.98 20.40
C ASP A 273 -19.17 -4.63 21.00
N VAL A 274 -18.96 -3.61 20.17
CA VAL A 274 -18.54 -2.27 20.58
C VAL A 274 -19.76 -1.38 20.77
N ASP A 275 -19.68 -0.45 21.72
CA ASP A 275 -20.70 0.55 21.99
C ASP A 275 -21.04 1.37 20.73
N ILE A 276 -22.33 1.49 20.39
CA ILE A 276 -22.82 2.08 19.13
C ILE A 276 -22.35 3.53 18.98
N GLU A 277 -22.37 4.32 20.05
CA GLU A 277 -21.93 5.72 20.03
C GLU A 277 -20.43 5.81 19.71
N THR A 278 -19.63 4.87 20.24
CA THR A 278 -18.20 4.78 19.93
C THR A 278 -17.96 4.37 18.47
N VAL A 279 -18.70 3.38 17.97
CA VAL A 279 -18.63 2.98 16.56
C VAL A 279 -19.10 4.12 15.65
N ALA A 280 -20.12 4.87 16.06
CA ALA A 280 -20.64 6.00 15.29
C ALA A 280 -19.56 7.07 15.08
N GLU A 281 -18.82 7.44 16.13
CA GLU A 281 -17.74 8.43 16.03
C GLU A 281 -16.63 7.95 15.08
N TYR A 282 -16.21 6.70 15.21
CA TYR A 282 -15.21 6.09 14.33
C TYR A 282 -15.68 6.03 12.87
N ALA A 283 -16.83 5.44 12.62
CA ALA A 283 -17.33 5.17 11.27
C ALA A 283 -17.67 6.48 10.53
N THR A 284 -18.23 7.47 11.24
CA THR A 284 -18.49 8.79 10.62
C THR A 284 -17.22 9.57 10.33
N GLU A 285 -16.17 9.41 11.14
CA GLU A 285 -14.85 9.96 10.80
C GLU A 285 -14.29 9.28 9.55
N ASP A 286 -14.33 7.96 9.45
CA ASP A 286 -13.85 7.21 8.27
C ASP A 286 -14.56 7.67 7.00
N ALA A 287 -15.89 7.76 7.01
CA ALA A 287 -16.67 8.22 5.85
C ALA A 287 -16.39 9.69 5.47
N ASP A 288 -16.28 10.60 6.45
CA ASP A 288 -15.95 12.02 6.20
C ASP A 288 -14.53 12.18 5.65
N VAL A 289 -13.57 11.46 6.23
CA VAL A 289 -12.17 11.51 5.79
C VAL A 289 -12.03 10.91 4.40
N ALA A 290 -12.68 9.79 4.11
CA ALA A 290 -12.70 9.21 2.77
C ALA A 290 -13.29 10.18 1.74
N TRP A 291 -14.38 10.87 2.07
CA TRP A 291 -14.97 11.92 1.24
C TRP A 291 -14.00 13.08 0.96
N GLN A 292 -13.36 13.61 1.99
CA GLN A 292 -12.42 14.72 1.86
C GLN A 292 -11.17 14.34 1.06
N VAL A 293 -10.57 13.18 1.37
CA VAL A 293 -9.41 12.66 0.65
C VAL A 293 -9.78 12.39 -0.81
N ALA A 294 -10.95 11.83 -1.09
CA ALA A 294 -11.42 11.62 -2.45
C ALA A 294 -11.46 12.93 -3.25
N THR A 295 -12.01 13.99 -2.64
CA THR A 295 -12.07 15.31 -3.28
C THR A 295 -10.68 15.83 -3.65
N VAL A 296 -9.72 15.75 -2.71
CA VAL A 296 -8.34 16.19 -2.95
C VAL A 296 -7.64 15.35 -4.01
N ILE A 297 -7.83 14.02 -3.99
CA ILE A 297 -7.23 13.11 -4.96
C ILE A 297 -7.82 13.31 -6.35
N GLU A 298 -9.13 13.53 -6.47
CA GLU A 298 -9.80 13.83 -7.74
C GLU A 298 -9.18 15.06 -8.40
N ASP A 299 -9.03 16.17 -7.67
CA ASP A 299 -8.41 17.40 -8.18
C ASP A 299 -6.98 17.16 -8.66
N ARG A 300 -6.20 16.37 -7.89
CA ARG A 300 -4.83 16.01 -8.27
C ARG A 300 -4.78 15.16 -9.53
N LEU A 301 -5.57 14.09 -9.61
CA LEU A 301 -5.63 13.23 -10.80
C LEU A 301 -5.98 14.03 -12.06
N ARG A 302 -6.90 14.99 -11.96
CA ARG A 302 -7.24 15.90 -13.06
C ARG A 302 -6.06 16.79 -13.45
N SER A 303 -5.41 17.41 -12.46
CA SER A 303 -4.27 18.30 -12.69
C SER A 303 -3.05 17.60 -13.30
N GLU A 304 -2.85 16.31 -12.98
CA GLU A 304 -1.74 15.49 -13.47
C GLU A 304 -2.10 14.69 -14.74
N GLY A 305 -3.32 14.85 -15.29
CA GLY A 305 -3.77 14.18 -16.51
C GLY A 305 -4.01 12.67 -16.37
N LEU A 306 -4.20 12.19 -15.13
CA LEU A 306 -4.45 10.79 -14.78
C LEU A 306 -5.93 10.46 -14.60
N TRP A 307 -6.81 11.47 -14.67
CA TRP A 307 -8.24 11.29 -14.48
C TRP A 307 -8.86 10.28 -15.44
N ASP A 308 -8.54 10.35 -16.73
CA ASP A 308 -9.11 9.44 -17.73
C ASP A 308 -8.63 7.99 -17.51
N LEU A 309 -7.35 7.82 -17.12
CA LEU A 309 -6.82 6.50 -16.72
C LEU A 309 -7.57 5.94 -15.50
N TYR A 310 -7.82 6.78 -14.50
CA TYR A 310 -8.61 6.40 -13.34
C TYR A 310 -10.04 6.03 -13.74
N TRP A 311 -10.71 6.91 -14.47
CA TRP A 311 -12.13 6.86 -14.77
C TRP A 311 -12.49 5.76 -15.78
N ASP A 312 -11.63 5.50 -16.77
CA ASP A 312 -11.95 4.57 -17.85
C ASP A 312 -11.31 3.18 -17.67
N LEU A 313 -10.28 3.05 -16.83
CA LEU A 313 -9.59 1.77 -16.60
C LEU A 313 -9.65 1.30 -15.15
N GLU A 314 -9.07 2.05 -14.21
CA GLU A 314 -8.91 1.56 -12.83
C GLU A 314 -10.22 1.44 -12.08
N ARG A 315 -11.13 2.41 -12.23
CA ARG A 315 -12.45 2.39 -11.58
C ARG A 315 -13.34 1.25 -12.09
N PRO A 316 -13.54 1.05 -13.42
CA PRO A 316 -14.31 -0.09 -13.90
C PRO A 316 -13.73 -1.45 -13.49
N LEU A 317 -12.40 -1.54 -13.35
CA LEU A 317 -11.74 -2.77 -12.92
C LEU A 317 -12.13 -3.18 -11.49
N ILE A 318 -12.46 -2.23 -10.60
CA ILE A 318 -12.93 -2.53 -9.24
C ILE A 318 -14.15 -3.47 -9.27
N SER A 319 -15.18 -3.14 -10.07
CA SER A 319 -16.39 -3.97 -10.20
C SER A 319 -16.09 -5.34 -10.79
N VAL A 320 -15.20 -5.40 -11.79
CA VAL A 320 -14.82 -6.67 -12.42
C VAL A 320 -14.13 -7.58 -11.41
N LEU A 321 -13.20 -7.03 -10.63
CA LEU A 321 -12.52 -7.79 -9.57
C LEU A 321 -13.50 -8.23 -8.48
N ALA A 322 -14.39 -7.35 -8.01
CA ALA A 322 -15.40 -7.73 -7.03
C ALA A 322 -16.27 -8.91 -7.53
N GLU A 323 -16.74 -8.88 -8.78
CA GLU A 323 -17.54 -9.99 -9.33
C GLU A 323 -16.71 -11.28 -9.53
N MET A 324 -15.43 -11.17 -9.90
CA MET A 324 -14.52 -12.33 -9.98
C MET A 324 -14.29 -12.98 -8.60
N GLU A 325 -14.07 -12.15 -7.58
CA GLU A 325 -13.88 -12.61 -6.20
C GLU A 325 -15.15 -13.23 -5.64
N PHE A 326 -16.30 -12.59 -5.87
CA PHE A 326 -17.60 -13.10 -5.44
C PHE A 326 -17.95 -14.44 -6.11
N ALA A 327 -17.69 -14.60 -7.42
CA ALA A 327 -17.97 -15.83 -8.14
C ALA A 327 -17.20 -17.04 -7.58
N GLY A 328 -15.97 -16.79 -7.12
CA GLY A 328 -15.07 -17.78 -6.53
C GLY A 328 -14.64 -18.88 -7.50
N ILE A 329 -13.73 -19.74 -7.04
CA ILE A 329 -13.20 -20.86 -7.82
C ILE A 329 -13.46 -22.16 -7.08
N ARG A 330 -14.06 -23.13 -7.77
CA ARG A 330 -14.33 -24.46 -7.21
C ARG A 330 -13.05 -25.30 -7.21
N VAL A 331 -12.82 -26.00 -6.11
CA VAL A 331 -11.69 -26.92 -5.95
C VAL A 331 -12.17 -28.30 -5.52
N ASP A 332 -11.52 -29.34 -6.04
CA ASP A 332 -11.71 -30.72 -5.61
C ASP A 332 -10.85 -30.98 -4.37
N VAL A 333 -11.51 -30.96 -3.20
CA VAL A 333 -10.86 -31.13 -1.90
C VAL A 333 -10.29 -32.55 -1.72
N ASP A 334 -10.95 -33.56 -2.28
CA ASP A 334 -10.51 -34.95 -2.14
C ASP A 334 -9.28 -35.21 -3.00
N GLU A 335 -9.23 -34.65 -4.21
CA GLU A 335 -8.03 -34.70 -5.05
C GLU A 335 -6.85 -33.95 -4.41
N LEU A 336 -7.08 -32.78 -3.79
CA LEU A 336 -6.03 -32.07 -3.04
C LEU A 336 -5.49 -32.90 -1.87
N ARG A 337 -6.37 -33.57 -1.11
CA ARG A 337 -5.96 -34.47 -0.01
C ARG A 337 -5.15 -35.65 -0.53
N ARG A 338 -5.61 -36.30 -1.60
CA ARG A 338 -4.90 -37.43 -2.24
C ARG A 338 -3.49 -37.02 -2.67
N GLN A 339 -3.36 -35.86 -3.31
CA GLN A 339 -2.06 -35.30 -3.69
C GLN A 339 -1.20 -34.95 -2.47
N SER A 340 -1.79 -34.43 -1.39
CA SER A 340 -1.06 -34.13 -0.15
C SER A 340 -0.44 -35.38 0.47
N ASP A 341 -1.20 -36.48 0.52
CA ASP A 341 -0.72 -37.76 1.05
C ASP A 341 0.39 -38.37 0.18
N GLU A 342 0.28 -38.25 -1.15
CA GLU A 342 1.30 -38.71 -2.08
C GLU A 342 2.61 -37.93 -1.93
N ILE A 343 2.53 -36.60 -1.84
CA ILE A 343 3.69 -35.75 -1.61
C ILE A 343 4.28 -35.98 -0.21
N GLY A 344 3.44 -36.25 0.79
CA GLY A 344 3.90 -36.64 2.13
C GLY A 344 4.84 -37.85 2.09
N ARG A 345 4.45 -38.91 1.37
CA ARG A 345 5.32 -40.10 1.21
C ARG A 345 6.62 -39.80 0.48
N GLN A 346 6.57 -38.94 -0.54
CA GLN A 346 7.79 -38.51 -1.26
C GLN A 346 8.73 -37.70 -0.36
N LEU A 347 8.17 -36.84 0.50
CA LEU A 347 8.94 -36.06 1.47
C LEU A 347 9.63 -36.98 2.47
N ASP A 348 8.93 -37.99 3.00
CA ASP A 348 9.52 -38.96 3.94
C ASP A 348 10.69 -39.72 3.32
N ASP A 349 10.56 -40.17 2.06
CA ASP A 349 11.65 -40.84 1.34
C ASP A 349 12.86 -39.91 1.12
N ILE A 350 12.62 -38.66 0.73
CA ILE A 350 13.70 -37.66 0.58
C ILE A 350 14.38 -37.39 1.92
N ILE A 351 13.62 -37.30 3.02
CA ILE A 351 14.18 -37.09 4.37
C ILE A 351 15.10 -38.26 4.74
N CYS A 352 14.66 -39.51 4.53
CA CYS A 352 15.50 -40.68 4.76
C CYS A 352 16.79 -40.65 3.93
N GLN A 353 16.73 -40.22 2.67
CA GLN A 353 17.90 -40.08 1.81
C GLN A 353 18.84 -38.97 2.28
N VAL A 354 18.29 -37.83 2.71
CA VAL A 354 19.06 -36.71 3.25
C VAL A 354 19.79 -37.12 4.53
N TYR A 355 19.13 -37.84 5.45
CA TYR A 355 19.77 -38.33 6.67
C TYR A 355 20.87 -39.35 6.39
N LYS A 356 20.68 -40.23 5.40
CA LYS A 356 21.75 -41.16 4.97
C LYS A 356 22.96 -40.43 4.39
N LEU A 357 22.74 -39.35 3.63
CA LEU A 357 23.81 -38.55 3.03
C LEU A 357 24.52 -37.65 4.05
N ALA A 358 23.80 -37.17 5.07
CA ALA A 358 24.36 -36.34 6.14
C ALA A 358 25.02 -37.17 7.26
N GLY A 359 24.60 -38.43 7.45
CA GLY A 359 25.10 -39.33 8.50
C GLY A 359 24.36 -39.22 9.84
N HIS A 360 23.46 -38.25 10.01
CA HIS A 360 22.59 -38.13 11.17
C HIS A 360 21.28 -37.38 10.85
N GLU A 361 20.34 -37.42 11.79
CA GLU A 361 19.08 -36.67 11.68
C GLU A 361 19.26 -35.20 12.07
N PHE A 362 18.55 -34.31 11.37
CA PHE A 362 18.53 -32.88 11.66
C PHE A 362 17.25 -32.24 11.09
N ASN A 363 16.97 -31.01 11.47
CA ASN A 363 15.82 -30.28 10.96
C ASN A 363 16.14 -29.59 9.61
N LEU A 364 15.55 -30.10 8.53
CA LEU A 364 15.71 -29.57 7.16
C LEU A 364 15.13 -28.16 6.98
N ASP A 365 14.21 -27.73 7.86
CA ASP A 365 13.65 -26.38 7.82
C ASP A 365 14.55 -25.36 8.53
N SER A 366 15.57 -25.80 9.27
CA SER A 366 16.51 -24.92 9.99
C SER A 366 17.69 -24.51 9.10
N PRO A 367 17.78 -23.24 8.65
CA PRO A 367 18.91 -22.78 7.86
C PRO A 367 20.23 -22.82 8.63
N LYS A 368 20.18 -22.82 9.97
CA LYS A 368 21.39 -22.91 10.80
C LYS A 368 21.98 -24.32 10.73
N GLN A 369 21.17 -25.35 10.93
CA GLN A 369 21.64 -26.75 10.88
C GLN A 369 22.07 -27.13 9.46
N LEU A 370 21.32 -26.71 8.44
CA LEU A 370 21.72 -26.90 7.05
C LEU A 370 23.09 -26.28 6.72
N ARG A 371 23.42 -25.12 7.30
CA ARG A 371 24.71 -24.48 7.08
C ARG A 371 25.85 -25.27 7.70
N THR A 372 25.66 -25.77 8.92
CA THR A 372 26.67 -26.59 9.59
C THR A 372 26.96 -27.86 8.78
N ILE A 373 25.92 -28.55 8.32
CA ILE A 373 26.10 -29.78 7.53
C ILE A 373 26.76 -29.48 6.18
N LEU A 374 26.28 -28.47 5.45
CA LEU A 374 26.80 -28.16 4.10
C LEU A 374 28.24 -27.65 4.12
N PHE A 375 28.58 -26.75 5.04
CA PHE A 375 29.84 -26.00 5.00
C PHE A 375 30.86 -26.46 6.04
N ASP A 376 30.44 -26.91 7.22
CA ASP A 376 31.37 -27.31 8.29
C ASP A 376 31.67 -28.83 8.20
N GLU A 377 30.65 -29.66 7.96
CA GLU A 377 30.81 -31.12 7.92
C GLU A 377 31.20 -31.62 6.52
N LEU A 378 30.39 -31.28 5.50
CA LEU A 378 30.65 -31.67 4.11
C LEU A 378 31.72 -30.81 3.42
N ASN A 379 32.21 -29.75 4.08
CA ASN A 379 33.26 -28.86 3.60
C ASN A 379 33.01 -28.29 2.18
N LEU A 380 31.74 -28.02 1.83
CA LEU A 380 31.40 -27.44 0.53
C LEU A 380 31.83 -25.96 0.43
N PRO A 381 32.10 -25.44 -0.78
CA PRO A 381 32.56 -24.06 -0.94
C PRO A 381 31.46 -23.04 -0.65
N VAL A 382 31.79 -21.99 0.11
CA VAL A 382 30.87 -20.88 0.38
C VAL A 382 30.83 -19.93 -0.83
N LEU A 383 29.78 -20.04 -1.65
CA LEU A 383 29.63 -19.23 -2.87
C LEU A 383 29.07 -17.82 -2.63
N LYS A 384 28.29 -17.64 -1.56
CA LYS A 384 27.64 -16.36 -1.22
C LYS A 384 27.45 -16.28 0.29
N LYS A 385 27.72 -15.10 0.88
CA LYS A 385 27.46 -14.82 2.30
C LYS A 385 26.35 -13.78 2.45
N THR A 386 25.51 -13.95 3.46
CA THR A 386 24.56 -12.95 3.94
C THR A 386 25.06 -12.38 5.27
N LYS A 387 24.37 -11.37 5.81
CA LYS A 387 24.67 -10.79 7.13
C LYS A 387 24.69 -11.82 8.27
N THR A 388 24.01 -12.95 8.10
CA THR A 388 23.84 -13.98 9.14
C THR A 388 24.66 -15.24 8.88
N GLY A 389 25.52 -15.27 7.84
CA GLY A 389 26.41 -16.40 7.52
C GLY A 389 26.34 -16.82 6.04
N PRO A 390 26.86 -18.01 5.67
CA PRO A 390 26.74 -18.56 4.32
C PRO A 390 25.27 -18.63 3.84
N SER A 391 24.99 -18.31 2.59
CA SER A 391 23.64 -18.41 2.01
C SER A 391 23.29 -19.87 1.69
N THR A 392 22.04 -20.26 1.96
CA THR A 392 21.46 -21.53 1.50
C THR A 392 20.29 -21.28 0.55
N ASP A 393 20.33 -20.16 -0.19
CA ASP A 393 19.30 -19.83 -1.17
C ASP A 393 19.30 -20.84 -2.32
N GLN A 394 18.19 -20.92 -3.05
CA GLN A 394 18.03 -21.90 -4.13
C GLN A 394 19.16 -21.84 -5.17
N SER A 395 19.57 -20.65 -5.61
CA SER A 395 20.65 -20.49 -6.60
C SER A 395 22.04 -20.89 -6.07
N VAL A 396 22.25 -20.89 -4.75
CA VAL A 396 23.49 -21.38 -4.14
C VAL A 396 23.45 -22.90 -4.07
N LEU A 397 22.33 -23.48 -3.62
CA LEU A 397 22.16 -24.92 -3.55
C LEU A 397 22.27 -25.58 -4.94
N GLU A 398 21.75 -24.94 -6.00
CA GLU A 398 21.83 -25.45 -7.38
C GLU A 398 23.28 -25.58 -7.87
N LYS A 399 24.15 -24.63 -7.48
CA LYS A 399 25.58 -24.71 -7.80
C LYS A 399 26.30 -25.75 -6.96
N LEU A 400 25.91 -25.91 -5.69
CA LEU A 400 26.46 -26.92 -4.80
C LEU A 400 26.02 -28.34 -5.18
N ALA A 401 24.86 -28.49 -5.83
CA ALA A 401 24.38 -29.77 -6.33
C ALA A 401 25.31 -30.42 -7.37
N LEU A 402 26.13 -29.62 -8.07
CA LEU A 402 27.16 -30.13 -8.98
C LEU A 402 28.33 -30.81 -8.24
N LEU A 403 28.50 -30.53 -6.95
CA LEU A 403 29.61 -31.03 -6.13
C LEU A 403 29.17 -32.17 -5.21
N HIS A 404 27.92 -32.18 -4.77
CA HIS A 404 27.39 -33.18 -3.84
C HIS A 404 25.89 -33.42 -4.08
N PRO A 405 25.39 -34.65 -3.92
CA PRO A 405 23.96 -34.97 -4.14
C PRO A 405 23.02 -34.40 -3.07
N LEU A 406 23.50 -34.12 -1.86
CA LEU A 406 22.67 -33.62 -0.74
C LEU A 406 21.97 -32.27 -1.03
N PRO A 407 22.64 -31.23 -1.57
CA PRO A 407 21.98 -30.00 -2.01
C PRO A 407 20.79 -30.19 -2.97
N GLU A 408 20.90 -31.12 -3.93
CA GLU A 408 19.81 -31.43 -4.87
C GLU A 408 18.58 -31.98 -4.14
N ARG A 409 18.79 -32.91 -3.21
CA ARG A 409 17.72 -33.48 -2.38
C ARG A 409 17.06 -32.44 -1.48
N ILE A 410 17.83 -31.50 -0.93
CA ILE A 410 17.28 -30.38 -0.14
C ILE A 410 16.43 -29.44 -1.00
N ILE A 411 16.87 -29.11 -2.22
CA ILE A 411 16.08 -28.29 -3.14
C ILE A 411 14.74 -28.98 -3.40
N ARG A 412 14.77 -30.28 -3.71
CA ARG A 412 13.57 -31.07 -3.97
C ARG A 412 12.64 -31.13 -2.74
N HIS A 413 13.20 -31.37 -1.55
CA HIS A 413 12.45 -31.32 -0.29
C HIS A 413 11.75 -29.97 -0.10
N ARG A 414 12.47 -28.84 -0.23
CA ARG A 414 11.89 -27.49 -0.06
C ARG A 414 10.79 -27.19 -1.07
N GLN A 415 10.94 -27.64 -2.32
CA GLN A 415 9.92 -27.47 -3.36
C GLN A 415 8.64 -28.22 -3.02
N LEU A 416 8.75 -29.51 -2.66
CA LEU A 416 7.61 -30.34 -2.29
C LEU A 416 6.96 -29.90 -0.98
N ALA A 417 7.75 -29.56 0.03
CA ALA A 417 7.26 -29.06 1.32
C ALA A 417 6.48 -27.75 1.15
N LYS A 418 7.00 -26.81 0.34
CA LYS A 418 6.26 -25.59 -0.01
C LYS A 418 4.97 -25.91 -0.76
N LEU A 419 5.01 -26.83 -1.73
CA LEU A 419 3.83 -27.21 -2.51
C LEU A 419 2.73 -27.80 -1.59
N LYS A 420 3.13 -28.69 -0.68
CA LYS A 420 2.24 -29.30 0.30
C LYS A 420 1.66 -28.28 1.28
N ASN A 421 2.52 -27.54 1.98
CA ASN A 421 2.11 -26.64 3.06
C ASN A 421 1.38 -25.39 2.56
N THR A 422 1.81 -24.81 1.43
CA THR A 422 1.22 -23.56 0.91
C THR A 422 -0.02 -23.79 0.08
N TYR A 423 -0.15 -24.94 -0.59
CA TYR A 423 -1.28 -25.20 -1.50
C TYR A 423 -2.11 -26.39 -1.07
N LEU A 424 -1.55 -27.61 -1.05
CA LEU A 424 -2.36 -28.82 -0.86
C LEU A 424 -3.05 -28.89 0.51
N ASP A 425 -2.38 -28.45 1.58
CA ASP A 425 -2.94 -28.45 2.94
C ASP A 425 -3.72 -27.17 3.27
N ALA A 426 -3.36 -26.05 2.64
CA ALA A 426 -3.94 -24.74 2.93
C ALA A 426 -5.23 -24.49 2.13
N LEU A 427 -5.25 -24.80 0.83
CA LEU A 427 -6.40 -24.54 -0.05
C LEU A 427 -7.70 -25.18 0.48
N PRO A 428 -7.72 -26.44 0.96
CA PRO A 428 -8.93 -27.03 1.54
C PRO A 428 -9.50 -26.25 2.72
N ARG A 429 -8.66 -25.57 3.51
CA ARG A 429 -9.07 -24.79 4.69
C ARG A 429 -9.63 -23.42 4.30
N LEU A 430 -9.31 -22.95 3.10
CA LEU A 430 -9.75 -21.67 2.55
C LEU A 430 -11.07 -21.77 1.77
N VAL A 431 -11.61 -22.99 1.61
CA VAL A 431 -12.94 -23.18 1.02
C VAL A 431 -13.97 -22.53 1.93
N ASN A 432 -14.74 -21.60 1.38
CA ASN A 432 -15.86 -20.99 2.07
C ASN A 432 -16.98 -22.04 2.23
N PRO A 433 -17.47 -22.28 3.45
CA PRO A 433 -18.45 -23.32 3.71
C PRO A 433 -19.83 -23.04 3.10
N GLU A 434 -20.19 -21.78 2.87
CA GLU A 434 -21.47 -21.38 2.29
C GLU A 434 -21.50 -21.59 0.77
N THR A 435 -20.40 -21.24 0.09
CA THR A 435 -20.33 -21.31 -1.38
C THR A 435 -19.70 -22.59 -1.91
N GLY A 436 -18.94 -23.31 -1.07
CA GLY A 436 -18.13 -24.46 -1.49
C GLY A 436 -16.96 -24.08 -2.40
N LYS A 437 -16.56 -22.81 -2.43
CA LYS A 437 -15.52 -22.28 -3.33
C LYS A 437 -14.44 -21.52 -2.56
N ILE A 438 -13.29 -21.32 -3.21
CA ILE A 438 -12.23 -20.43 -2.73
C ILE A 438 -12.46 -19.04 -3.33
N HIS A 439 -12.39 -18.02 -2.48
CA HIS A 439 -12.50 -16.62 -2.86
C HIS A 439 -11.16 -15.94 -2.56
N THR A 440 -10.32 -15.74 -3.59
CA THR A 440 -9.07 -14.99 -3.44
C THR A 440 -9.35 -13.49 -3.46
N SER A 441 -8.52 -12.69 -2.80
CA SER A 441 -8.59 -11.23 -2.91
C SER A 441 -7.52 -10.74 -3.90
N PHE A 442 -7.94 -10.09 -4.98
CA PHE A 442 -7.06 -9.39 -5.92
C PHE A 442 -6.78 -7.97 -5.44
N GLN A 443 -5.53 -7.53 -5.51
CA GLN A 443 -5.13 -6.20 -5.07
C GLN A 443 -4.63 -5.39 -6.27
N GLN A 444 -5.27 -4.23 -6.53
CA GLN A 444 -4.83 -3.27 -7.55
C GLN A 444 -3.61 -2.46 -7.10
N VAL A 445 -3.55 -2.08 -5.82
CA VAL A 445 -2.60 -1.10 -5.28
C VAL A 445 -1.34 -1.71 -4.65
N ALA A 446 -0.97 -2.94 -5.02
CA ALA A 446 0.07 -3.70 -4.33
C ALA A 446 1.45 -3.69 -5.02
N THR A 447 1.49 -3.64 -6.35
CA THR A 447 2.76 -3.71 -7.11
C THR A 447 3.01 -2.40 -7.82
N ALA A 448 4.18 -1.80 -7.67
CA ALA A 448 4.53 -0.54 -8.36
C ALA A 448 4.48 -0.63 -9.90
N THR A 449 4.41 -1.86 -10.45
CA THR A 449 4.30 -2.10 -11.90
C THR A 449 2.87 -2.02 -12.45
N GLY A 450 1.85 -1.82 -11.59
CA GLY A 450 0.44 -1.84 -11.99
C GLY A 450 -0.13 -3.24 -12.23
N ARG A 451 0.60 -4.31 -11.91
CA ARG A 451 0.07 -5.68 -12.00
C ARG A 451 -0.77 -5.98 -10.76
N LEU A 452 -1.89 -6.67 -10.99
CA LEU A 452 -2.67 -7.25 -9.90
C LEU A 452 -1.81 -8.23 -9.10
N SER A 453 -1.97 -8.21 -7.78
CA SER A 453 -1.52 -9.31 -6.91
C SER A 453 -2.74 -10.09 -6.40
N SER A 454 -2.50 -11.25 -5.78
CA SER A 454 -3.57 -12.07 -5.18
C SER A 454 -3.13 -12.56 -3.80
N THR A 455 -4.07 -12.57 -2.87
CA THR A 455 -3.89 -13.03 -1.48
C THR A 455 -5.03 -13.94 -1.05
N ASN A 456 -4.79 -14.75 -0.02
CA ASN A 456 -5.79 -15.60 0.64
C ASN A 456 -6.67 -16.46 -0.29
N PRO A 457 -6.10 -17.35 -1.13
CA PRO A 457 -4.68 -17.68 -1.33
C PRO A 457 -4.04 -16.88 -2.47
N ASN A 458 -2.70 -16.82 -2.53
CA ASN A 458 -2.01 -16.26 -3.69
C ASN A 458 -2.00 -17.27 -4.85
N LEU A 459 -2.93 -17.12 -5.78
CA LEU A 459 -3.08 -18.03 -6.92
C LEU A 459 -1.99 -17.85 -7.99
N GLN A 460 -1.34 -16.68 -8.03
CA GLN A 460 -0.30 -16.36 -9.01
C GLN A 460 1.00 -17.15 -8.75
N ASN A 461 1.24 -17.54 -7.50
CA ASN A 461 2.44 -18.26 -7.09
C ASN A 461 2.37 -19.78 -7.31
N ILE A 462 1.25 -20.34 -7.79
CA ILE A 462 1.12 -21.78 -8.06
C ILE A 462 2.08 -22.16 -9.20
N PRO A 463 3.06 -23.07 -8.97
CA PRO A 463 4.08 -23.42 -9.95
C PRO A 463 3.48 -23.83 -11.31
N ILE A 464 4.06 -23.31 -12.41
CA ILE A 464 3.54 -23.47 -13.78
C ILE A 464 4.26 -24.59 -14.54
N ARG A 465 5.58 -24.71 -14.30
CA ARG A 465 6.49 -25.52 -15.13
C ARG A 465 6.74 -26.92 -14.58
N THR A 466 6.29 -27.21 -13.36
CA THR A 466 6.49 -28.51 -12.72
C THR A 466 5.25 -29.38 -12.88
N GLU A 467 5.43 -30.68 -12.96
CA GLU A 467 4.33 -31.64 -13.08
C GLU A 467 3.42 -31.60 -11.85
N GLU A 468 4.00 -31.46 -10.67
CA GLU A 468 3.26 -31.36 -9.41
C GLU A 468 2.47 -30.06 -9.35
N GLY A 469 3.01 -28.96 -9.86
CA GLY A 469 2.29 -27.70 -10.00
C GLY A 469 1.10 -27.80 -10.96
N ARG A 470 1.26 -28.55 -12.07
CA ARG A 470 0.15 -28.87 -12.98
C ARG A 470 -0.90 -29.74 -12.29
N ASN A 471 -0.50 -30.70 -11.46
CA ASN A 471 -1.43 -31.54 -10.70
C ASN A 471 -2.25 -30.73 -9.69
N VAL A 472 -1.63 -29.78 -8.98
CA VAL A 472 -2.38 -28.85 -8.11
C VAL A 472 -3.42 -28.06 -8.92
N ARG A 473 -3.08 -27.63 -10.14
CA ARG A 473 -4.03 -26.94 -11.03
C ARG A 473 -5.19 -27.82 -11.50
N ARG A 474 -5.00 -29.13 -11.63
CA ARG A 474 -6.08 -30.08 -12.00
C ARG A 474 -7.17 -30.16 -10.94
N ALA A 475 -6.84 -29.84 -9.68
CA ALA A 475 -7.83 -29.78 -8.62
C ALA A 475 -8.76 -28.56 -8.74
N PHE A 476 -8.45 -27.56 -9.56
CA PHE A 476 -9.36 -26.46 -9.85
C PHE A 476 -10.32 -26.90 -10.97
N VAL A 477 -11.59 -27.09 -10.61
CA VAL A 477 -12.60 -27.70 -11.49
C VAL A 477 -13.69 -26.68 -11.86
N PRO A 478 -14.38 -26.85 -13.00
CA PRO A 478 -15.54 -26.04 -13.34
C PRO A 478 -16.61 -26.09 -12.24
N SER A 479 -17.29 -24.97 -12.00
CA SER A 479 -18.36 -24.87 -10.98
C SER A 479 -19.57 -25.72 -11.32
#